data_AF-A0A1Z5JLR9-F1
#
_entry.id   AF-A0A1Z5JLR9-F1
#
_cell.length_a   1.000
_cell.length_b   1.000
_cell.length_c   1.000
_cell.angle_alpha   90.00
_cell.angle_beta   90.00
_cell.angle_gamma   90.00
#
_symmetry.space_group_name_H-M   'P 1'
#
loop_
_entity.id
_entity.type
_entity.pdbx_description
1 polymer ?
#
loop_
_entity_poly.entity_id
_entity_poly.type
_entity_poly.pdbx_seq_one_letter_code
_entity_poly.pdbx_strand_id
1 'polypeptide(L)'
;MSLPIEKPSVKATYWINGEQTEQRTWDASNTSHAVVGLLPEQDAAERPEPGEFRYSGRHDGGVLPPPKDGGPMALMIGCVQEAKNANDEYLTSVIDKEKDEIPHKKSKHDS
;
A
#
# COMPACT_ATOMS: atom_id res chain seq x y z
N MET A 1 -18.72 18.19 -23.17
CA MET A 1 -17.31 18.55 -22.91
C MET A 1 -16.86 17.75 -21.70
N SER A 2 -15.99 16.75 -21.85
CA SER A 2 -15.43 16.02 -20.70
C SER A 2 -14.28 16.83 -20.12
N LEU A 3 -14.30 17.07 -18.81
CA LEU A 3 -13.15 17.64 -18.12
C LEU A 3 -11.94 16.70 -18.31
N PRO A 4 -10.71 17.24 -18.46
CA PRO A 4 -9.53 16.40 -18.47
C PRO A 4 -9.48 15.64 -17.13
N ILE A 5 -9.48 14.32 -17.21
CA ILE A 5 -9.32 13.47 -16.02
C ILE A 5 -7.86 13.64 -15.60
N GLU A 6 -7.63 14.44 -14.56
CA GLU A 6 -6.32 14.54 -13.94
C GLU A 6 -5.90 13.13 -13.47
N LYS A 7 -4.72 12.70 -13.92
CA LYS A 7 -4.15 11.43 -13.49
C LYS A 7 -3.66 11.59 -12.06
N PRO A 8 -4.04 10.70 -11.14
CA PRO A 8 -3.61 10.81 -9.75
C PRO A 8 -2.10 10.65 -9.62
N SER A 9 -1.53 11.47 -8.73
CA SER A 9 -0.11 11.42 -8.35
C SER A 9 0.02 11.60 -6.84
N VAL A 10 0.99 10.92 -6.23
CA VAL A 10 1.33 11.03 -4.82
C VAL A 10 2.71 11.64 -4.68
N LYS A 11 2.89 12.62 -3.80
CA LYS A 11 4.19 13.22 -3.51
C LYS A 11 4.51 13.04 -2.03
N ALA A 12 5.67 12.46 -1.73
CA ALA A 12 6.21 12.40 -0.37
C ALA A 12 7.36 13.40 -0.22
N THR A 13 7.37 14.10 0.91
CA THR A 13 8.45 15.02 1.29
C THR A 13 8.94 14.60 2.67
N TYR A 14 10.23 14.35 2.79
CA TYR A 14 10.86 13.86 4.02
C TYR A 14 11.54 15.00 4.77
N TRP A 15 11.30 15.06 6.08
CA TRP A 15 11.85 16.08 6.97
C TRP A 15 12.53 15.38 8.15
N ILE A 16 13.82 15.63 8.34
CA ILE A 16 14.61 15.11 9.45
C ILE A 16 15.19 16.30 10.20
N ASN A 17 15.02 16.37 11.53
CA ASN A 17 15.53 17.45 12.37
C ASN A 17 15.13 18.87 11.91
N GLY A 18 13.97 19.01 11.26
CA GLY A 18 13.45 20.29 10.77
C GLY A 18 13.97 20.69 9.39
N GLU A 19 14.83 19.88 8.76
CA GLU A 19 15.33 20.12 7.39
C GLU A 19 14.67 19.16 6.41
N GLN A 20 14.26 19.68 5.25
CA GLN A 20 13.80 18.85 4.13
C GLN A 20 15.00 18.11 3.54
N THR A 21 14.94 16.78 3.58
CA THR A 21 16.06 15.91 3.19
C THR A 21 15.85 15.28 1.82
N GLU A 22 14.61 14.93 1.48
CA GLU A 22 14.30 14.26 0.23
C GLU A 22 12.85 14.56 -0.21
N GLN A 23 12.58 14.49 -1.52
CA GLN A 23 11.24 14.55 -2.08
C GLN A 23 11.12 13.56 -3.24
N ARG A 24 10.03 12.78 -3.25
CA ARG A 24 9.73 11.79 -4.30
C ARG A 24 8.28 11.91 -4.75
N THR A 25 8.02 11.53 -6.01
CA THR A 25 6.68 11.58 -6.61
C THR A 25 6.39 10.28 -7.35
N TRP A 26 5.15 9.79 -7.20
CA TRP A 26 4.62 8.58 -7.83
C TRP A 26 3.39 8.90 -8.66
N ASP A 27 3.37 8.44 -9.90
CA ASP A 27 2.29 8.61 -10.86
C ASP A 27 2.22 7.42 -11.85
N ALA A 28 1.42 7.56 -12.91
CA ALA A 28 1.25 6.52 -13.93
C ALA A 28 2.54 6.10 -14.67
N SER A 29 3.60 6.90 -14.62
CA SER A 29 4.87 6.62 -15.31
C SER A 29 5.80 5.70 -14.52
N ASN A 30 5.65 5.64 -13.20
CA ASN A 30 6.56 4.91 -12.32
C ASN A 30 5.84 3.99 -11.32
N THR A 31 4.51 3.88 -11.41
CA THR A 31 3.72 3.04 -10.50
C THR A 31 2.74 2.17 -11.26
N SER A 32 2.70 0.88 -10.90
CA SER A 32 1.68 -0.04 -11.38
C SER A 32 0.34 0.21 -10.68
N HIS A 33 -0.76 -0.06 -11.39
CA HIS A 33 -2.09 -0.05 -10.78
C HIS A 33 -2.20 -1.16 -9.75
N ALA A 34 -2.80 -0.88 -8.60
CA ALA A 34 -3.14 -1.90 -7.63
C ALA A 34 -4.30 -2.77 -8.13
N VAL A 35 -4.26 -4.06 -7.84
CA VAL A 35 -5.39 -4.96 -8.08
C VAL A 35 -6.44 -4.71 -6.99
N VAL A 36 -7.64 -4.28 -7.38
CA VAL A 36 -8.75 -3.98 -6.46
C VAL A 36 -9.86 -5.01 -6.63
N GLY A 37 -9.89 -6.01 -5.73
CA GLY A 37 -10.90 -7.06 -5.71
C GLY A 37 -10.39 -8.37 -5.09
N LEU A 38 -11.17 -9.44 -5.24
CA LEU A 38 -10.74 -10.79 -4.85
C LEU A 38 -9.65 -11.28 -5.79
N LEU A 39 -8.60 -11.91 -5.24
CA LEU A 39 -7.57 -12.54 -6.06
C LEU A 39 -8.20 -13.67 -6.89
N PRO A 40 -7.70 -13.93 -8.11
CA PRO A 40 -8.29 -14.92 -9.03
C PRO A 40 -8.38 -16.36 -8.48
N GLU A 41 -7.70 -16.67 -7.38
CA GLU A 41 -7.74 -17.98 -6.70
C GLU A 41 -8.57 -17.98 -5.40
N GLN A 42 -9.13 -16.84 -4.99
CA GLN A 42 -10.14 -16.81 -3.94
C GLN A 42 -11.50 -17.03 -4.58
N ASP A 43 -11.74 -18.29 -4.94
CA ASP A 43 -13.02 -18.74 -5.44
C ASP A 43 -14.14 -18.31 -4.49
N ALA A 44 -15.22 -17.85 -5.10
CA ALA A 44 -16.45 -17.47 -4.45
C ALA A 44 -16.79 -18.50 -3.36
N ALA A 45 -16.88 -18.04 -2.11
CA ALA A 45 -17.24 -18.87 -0.97
C ALA A 45 -18.30 -19.92 -1.35
N GLU A 46 -18.01 -21.20 -1.10
CA GLU A 46 -18.90 -22.32 -1.46
C GLU A 46 -20.34 -21.99 -1.08
N ARG A 47 -21.24 -22.15 -2.05
CA ARG A 47 -22.66 -21.91 -1.84
C ARG A 47 -23.21 -23.02 -0.94
N PRO A 48 -23.71 -22.72 0.27
CA PRO A 48 -24.33 -23.74 1.11
C PRO A 48 -25.62 -24.26 0.46
N GLU A 49 -25.91 -25.55 0.63
CA GLU A 49 -27.11 -26.17 0.07
C GLU A 49 -28.39 -25.59 0.72
N PRO A 50 -29.51 -25.50 -0.02
CA PRO A 50 -30.78 -25.09 0.55
C PRO A 50 -31.18 -26.00 1.73
N GLY A 51 -31.36 -25.40 2.91
CA GLY A 51 -31.71 -26.13 4.14
C GLY A 51 -30.55 -26.35 5.11
N GLU A 52 -29.32 -25.94 4.77
CA GLU A 52 -28.23 -25.90 5.73
C GLU A 52 -28.39 -24.77 6.75
N PHE A 53 -27.96 -24.98 7.99
CA PHE A 53 -27.98 -23.95 9.04
C PHE A 53 -27.16 -22.69 8.66
N ARG A 54 -26.14 -22.85 7.82
CA ARG A 54 -25.30 -21.75 7.31
C ARG A 54 -25.94 -20.99 6.13
N TYR A 55 -27.12 -21.41 5.68
CA TYR A 55 -27.87 -20.75 4.62
C TYR A 55 -28.49 -19.44 5.15
N SER A 56 -27.70 -18.37 5.18
CA SER A 56 -28.24 -17.00 5.25
C SER A 56 -28.56 -16.60 3.82
N GLY A 57 -29.84 -16.58 3.43
CA GLY A 57 -30.27 -16.28 2.06
C GLY A 57 -29.50 -15.09 1.46
N ARG A 58 -28.55 -15.37 0.56
CA ARG A 58 -27.83 -14.31 -0.15
C ARG A 58 -28.84 -13.64 -1.08
N HIS A 59 -29.03 -12.34 -0.88
CA HIS A 59 -29.82 -11.50 -1.78
C HIS A 59 -29.09 -11.26 -3.13
N ASP A 60 -27.83 -11.70 -3.21
CA ASP A 60 -26.89 -11.41 -4.29
C ASP A 60 -26.50 -12.73 -4.97
N GLY A 61 -27.43 -13.32 -5.73
CA GLY A 61 -27.20 -14.56 -6.46
C GLY A 61 -26.30 -14.42 -7.70
N GLY A 62 -25.72 -13.24 -7.92
CA GLY A 62 -24.80 -12.97 -9.02
C GLY A 62 -23.35 -13.24 -8.64
N VAL A 63 -22.56 -13.72 -9.59
CA VAL A 63 -21.10 -13.67 -9.47
C VAL A 63 -20.72 -12.21 -9.26
N LEU A 64 -19.89 -11.92 -8.24
CA LEU A 64 -19.35 -10.58 -8.07
C LEU A 64 -18.65 -10.17 -9.38
N PRO A 65 -18.74 -8.90 -9.81
CA PRO A 65 -18.00 -8.47 -10.97
C PRO A 65 -16.51 -8.80 -10.76
N PRO A 66 -15.79 -9.15 -11.84
CA PRO A 66 -14.36 -9.38 -11.73
C PRO A 66 -13.69 -8.17 -11.08
N PRO A 67 -12.59 -8.37 -10.33
CA PRO A 67 -11.76 -7.28 -9.82
C PRO A 67 -11.59 -6.22 -10.90
N LYS A 68 -11.80 -4.96 -10.53
CA LYS A 68 -11.57 -3.87 -11.48
C LYS A 68 -10.07 -3.69 -11.60
N ASP A 69 -9.52 -4.19 -12.71
CA ASP A 69 -8.14 -3.92 -13.05
C ASP A 69 -8.03 -2.49 -13.59
N GLY A 70 -7.27 -1.66 -12.87
CA GLY A 70 -6.88 -0.33 -13.33
C GLY A 70 -7.88 0.80 -13.07
N GLY A 71 -7.66 1.91 -13.78
CA GLY A 71 -8.39 3.16 -13.58
C GLY A 71 -7.78 4.07 -12.51
N PRO A 72 -8.27 5.32 -12.37
CA PRO A 72 -7.64 6.32 -11.50
C PRO A 72 -7.50 5.87 -10.04
N MET A 73 -8.50 5.17 -9.49
CA MET A 73 -8.43 4.72 -8.10
C MET A 73 -7.40 3.62 -7.89
N ALA A 74 -7.31 2.64 -8.81
CA ALA A 74 -6.28 1.60 -8.74
C ALA A 74 -4.87 2.19 -8.90
N LEU A 75 -4.70 3.21 -9.74
CA LEU A 75 -3.44 3.94 -9.85
C LEU A 75 -3.11 4.69 -8.55
N MET A 76 -4.09 5.40 -7.97
CA MET A 76 -3.89 6.11 -6.69
C MET A 76 -3.47 5.15 -5.58
N ILE A 77 -4.13 3.99 -5.45
CA ILE A 77 -3.78 2.96 -4.47
C ILE A 77 -2.35 2.46 -4.70
N GLY A 78 -1.98 2.21 -5.97
CA GLY A 78 -0.61 1.85 -6.33
C GLY A 78 0.40 2.92 -5.90
N CYS A 79 0.17 4.19 -6.26
CA CYS A 79 1.05 5.30 -5.92
C CYS A 79 1.22 5.45 -4.40
N VAL A 80 0.15 5.27 -3.62
CA VAL A 80 0.20 5.30 -2.15
C VAL A 80 1.00 4.13 -1.60
N GLN A 81 0.83 2.93 -2.16
CA GLN A 81 1.55 1.74 -1.71
C GLN A 81 3.07 1.88 -1.96
N GLU A 82 3.46 2.33 -3.14
CA GLU A 82 4.87 2.59 -3.47
C GLU A 82 5.47 3.70 -2.62
N ALA A 83 4.73 4.80 -2.43
CA ALA A 83 5.16 5.89 -1.55
C ALA A 83 5.38 5.41 -0.11
N LYS A 84 4.50 4.53 0.40
CA LYS A 84 4.63 3.93 1.72
C LYS A 84 5.88 3.05 1.80
N ASN A 85 6.08 2.13 0.85
CA ASN A 85 7.25 1.25 0.83
C ASN A 85 8.56 2.07 0.83
N ALA A 86 8.63 3.09 -0.02
CA ALA A 86 9.78 3.98 -0.08
C ALA A 86 9.99 4.78 1.22
N ASN A 87 8.90 5.18 1.89
CA ASN A 87 8.98 5.82 3.20
C ASN A 87 9.53 4.88 4.27
N ASP A 88 9.04 3.65 4.32
CA ASP A 88 9.49 2.65 5.29
C ASP A 88 10.98 2.31 5.09
N GLU A 89 11.43 2.16 3.83
CA GLU A 89 12.84 2.01 3.48
C GLU A 89 13.68 3.22 3.88
N TYR A 90 13.22 4.43 3.56
CA TYR A 90 13.93 5.66 3.86
C TYR A 90 14.13 5.84 5.37
N LEU A 91 13.07 5.77 6.15
CA LEU A 91 13.14 5.93 7.61
C LEU A 91 13.97 4.83 8.27
N THR A 92 13.87 3.59 7.80
CA THR A 92 14.75 2.50 8.27
C THR A 92 16.22 2.86 8.03
N SER A 93 16.56 3.36 6.84
CA SER A 93 17.93 3.76 6.52
C SER A 93 18.44 4.93 7.37
N VAL A 94 17.55 5.86 7.76
CA VAL A 94 17.91 6.97 8.65
C VAL A 94 18.18 6.45 10.06
N ILE A 95 17.29 5.61 10.59
CA ILE A 95 17.42 5.01 11.92
C ILE A 95 18.70 4.20 12.04
N ASP A 96 19.05 3.41 11.01
CA ASP A 96 20.25 2.56 11.07
C ASP A 96 21.54 3.41 11.02
N LYS A 97 21.57 4.48 10.24
CA LYS A 97 22.69 5.44 10.26
C LYS A 97 22.83 6.10 11.63
N GLU A 98 21.72 6.52 12.25
CA GLU A 98 21.75 7.13 13.58
C GLU A 98 22.26 6.16 14.66
N LYS A 99 21.93 4.87 14.58
CA LYS A 99 22.44 3.85 15.51
C LYS A 99 23.96 3.70 15.41
N ASP A 100 24.52 3.72 14.21
CA ASP A 100 25.96 3.59 13.98
C ASP A 100 26.73 4.80 14.51
N GLU A 101 26.10 5.97 14.55
CA GLU A 101 26.70 7.21 15.05
C GLU A 101 26.65 7.34 16.59
N ILE A 102 25.85 6.53 17.28
CA ILE A 102 25.84 6.51 18.76
C ILE A 102 27.05 5.69 19.23
N PRO A 103 28.07 6.31 19.87
CA PRO A 103 29.20 5.57 20.37
C PRO A 103 28.71 4.58 21.43
N HIS A 104 28.84 3.29 21.16
CA HIS A 104 28.67 2.25 22.17
C HIS A 104 29.64 2.56 23.32
N LYS A 105 29.10 3.12 24.41
CA LYS A 105 29.80 3.13 25.71
C LYS A 105 30.10 1.67 26.03
N LYS A 106 31.34 1.24 25.78
CA LYS A 106 31.89 0.00 26.32
C LYS A 106 31.66 0.06 27.82
N SER A 107 30.73 -0.73 28.34
CA SER A 107 30.60 -0.98 29.76
C SER A 107 31.91 -1.62 30.19
N LYS A 108 32.78 -0.83 30.84
CA LYS A 108 33.82 -1.37 31.70
C LYS A 108 33.11 -2.12 32.81
N HIS A 109 32.91 -3.42 32.64
CA HIS A 109 32.75 -4.31 33.78
C HIS A 109 34.16 -4.82 34.09
N ASP A 110 34.86 -4.05 34.92
CA ASP A 110 35.96 -4.56 35.75
C ASP A 110 35.35 -5.60 36.71
N SER A 111 35.90 -6.81 36.73
CA SER A 111 36.16 -7.66 37.91
C SER A 111 36.66 -9.02 37.45
#